data_AF-A0A2N5K8D6-F1
#
_entry.id   AF-A0A2N5K8D6-F1
#
_cell.length_a   1.000
_cell.length_b   1.000
_cell.length_c   1.000
_cell.angle_alpha   90.00
_cell.angle_beta   90.00
_cell.angle_gamma   90.00
#
_symmetry.space_group_name_H-M   'P 1'
#
loop_
_entity.id
_entity.type
_entity.pdbx_description
1 polymer ?
#
loop_
_entity_poly.entity_id
_entity_poly.type
_entity_poly.pdbx_seq_one_letter_code
_entity_poly.pdbx_strand_id
1 'polypeptide(L)'
;MQDRSNSTRQRVAVEPAAASSTDLVATASRRTIAVGNAKTIVVQPRIPMPYKAMIWFSFGLNALLLLLLLVGGLYALNLYNRAQAQLRTVQAAMAMNSGAGQRLTQIQQNPSSAMDTARYAVNELMGSIEGLQGAHIRANIPIDQQLPIALEVPVNQQTAVRTTAPVPLVVPARFTLPGGGGQINGSVALSLPAGMELPINLNMTIPISSS
;
A
#
# COMPACT_ATOMS: atom_id res chain seq x y z
N MET A 1 6.92 37.97 -62.49
CA MET A 1 6.62 37.62 -61.08
C MET A 1 5.15 37.97 -60.87
N GLN A 2 4.20 37.09 -61.23
CA GLN A 2 3.58 36.06 -60.35
C GLN A 2 3.19 36.66 -58.99
N ASP A 3 1.94 36.58 -58.52
CA ASP A 3 1.08 35.40 -58.55
C ASP A 3 -0.43 35.75 -58.49
N ARG A 4 -1.26 34.87 -59.06
CA ARG A 4 -2.69 35.04 -59.30
C ARG A 4 -3.54 34.45 -58.17
N SER A 5 -4.69 35.09 -57.99
CA SER A 5 -5.76 34.80 -57.05
C SER A 5 -6.50 33.48 -57.30
N ASN A 6 -6.57 32.70 -56.22
CA ASN A 6 -7.69 31.94 -55.66
C ASN A 6 -8.78 31.35 -56.58
N SER A 7 -8.78 30.02 -56.59
CA SER A 7 -9.67 29.07 -57.28
C SER A 7 -11.03 28.94 -56.56
N THR A 8 -12.12 29.21 -57.28
CA THR A 8 -13.50 28.96 -56.83
C THR A 8 -14.12 27.79 -57.59
N ARG A 9 -14.43 26.72 -56.83
CA ARG A 9 -15.51 25.71 -56.95
C ARG A 9 -16.04 25.33 -58.36
N GLN A 10 -15.94 24.05 -58.72
CA GLN A 10 -16.98 23.42 -59.55
C GLN A 10 -17.13 21.90 -59.35
N ARG A 11 -18.31 21.54 -58.79
CA ARG A 11 -19.14 20.33 -58.97
C ARG A 11 -18.48 18.94 -59.02
N VAL A 12 -18.65 18.20 -57.93
CA VAL A 12 -18.69 16.73 -57.92
C VAL A 12 -20.11 16.29 -58.29
N ALA A 13 -20.24 15.49 -59.35
CA ALA A 13 -21.46 14.77 -59.69
C ALA A 13 -21.60 13.58 -58.73
N VAL A 14 -22.77 13.43 -58.11
CA VAL A 14 -23.13 12.25 -57.31
C VAL A 14 -24.23 11.51 -58.08
N GLU A 15 -23.84 10.34 -58.55
CA GLU A 15 -24.60 9.31 -59.25
C GLU A 15 -25.56 8.60 -58.27
N PRO A 16 -26.85 8.40 -58.59
CA PRO A 16 -27.75 7.70 -57.71
C PRO A 16 -27.83 6.19 -58.00
N ALA A 17 -27.67 5.44 -56.91
CA ALA A 17 -28.44 4.26 -56.52
C ALA A 17 -28.30 2.97 -57.36
N ALA A 18 -27.58 2.03 -56.74
CA ALA A 18 -27.63 0.60 -56.97
C ALA A 18 -29.06 0.05 -57.00
N ALA A 19 -29.41 -0.61 -58.10
CA ALA A 19 -30.54 -1.52 -58.16
C ALA A 19 -30.09 -2.89 -57.62
N SER A 20 -30.44 -3.18 -56.36
CA SER A 20 -30.34 -4.52 -55.78
C SER A 20 -31.71 -5.16 -55.79
N SER A 21 -31.97 -5.92 -56.85
CA SER A 21 -33.09 -6.85 -56.99
C SER A 21 -33.09 -7.84 -55.81
N THR A 22 -33.99 -7.61 -54.86
CA THR A 22 -34.25 -8.54 -53.77
C THR A 22 -35.31 -9.51 -54.25
N ASP A 23 -34.89 -10.75 -54.50
CA ASP A 23 -35.74 -11.90 -54.78
C ASP A 23 -36.86 -12.00 -53.76
N LEU A 24 -38.09 -11.74 -54.20
CA LEU A 24 -39.28 -12.07 -53.45
C LEU A 24 -39.47 -13.59 -53.55
N VAL A 25 -39.04 -14.27 -52.50
CA VAL A 25 -39.40 -15.66 -52.18
C VAL A 25 -40.90 -15.84 -52.38
N ALA A 26 -41.26 -16.62 -53.40
CA ALA A 26 -42.62 -17.02 -53.72
C ALA A 26 -43.21 -17.78 -52.52
N THR A 27 -43.92 -17.05 -51.67
CA THR A 27 -44.57 -17.61 -50.49
C THR A 27 -45.92 -18.17 -50.88
N ALA A 28 -46.05 -19.48 -50.67
CA ALA A 28 -47.29 -20.23 -50.57
C ALA A 28 -48.21 -20.20 -51.79
N SER A 29 -47.90 -21.10 -52.73
CA SER A 29 -48.85 -21.68 -53.67
C SER A 29 -50.17 -22.00 -52.96
N ARG A 30 -51.18 -21.17 -53.24
CA ARG A 30 -52.55 -21.32 -52.76
C ARG A 30 -53.12 -22.58 -53.41
N ARG A 31 -52.98 -23.73 -52.76
CA ARG A 31 -53.58 -24.99 -53.21
C ARG A 31 -55.09 -24.89 -53.00
N THR A 32 -55.79 -24.30 -53.96
CA THR A 32 -57.25 -24.35 -54.04
C THR A 32 -57.64 -25.74 -54.52
N ILE A 33 -58.05 -26.60 -53.60
CA ILE A 33 -58.73 -27.85 -53.96
C ILE A 33 -60.17 -27.47 -54.28
N ALA A 34 -60.54 -27.52 -55.56
CA ALA A 34 -61.91 -27.33 -56.00
C ALA A 34 -62.68 -28.64 -55.82
N VAL A 35 -63.52 -28.71 -54.79
CA VAL A 35 -64.58 -29.71 -54.68
C VAL A 35 -65.89 -28.97 -54.95
N GLY A 36 -66.70 -29.49 -55.88
CA GLY A 36 -67.86 -28.82 -56.46
C GLY A 36 -68.83 -28.23 -55.43
N ASN A 37 -69.47 -27.12 -55.81
CA ASN A 37 -70.53 -26.40 -55.08
C ASN A 37 -70.31 -26.24 -53.57
N ALA A 38 -69.06 -26.02 -53.13
CA ALA A 38 -68.75 -25.73 -51.74
C ALA A 38 -67.88 -24.47 -51.63
N LYS A 39 -68.46 -23.46 -51.00
CA LYS A 39 -67.87 -22.22 -50.48
C LYS A 39 -66.38 -22.38 -50.15
N THR A 40 -65.54 -21.57 -50.81
CA THR A 40 -64.10 -21.49 -50.59
C THR A 40 -63.81 -21.13 -49.12
N ILE A 41 -63.36 -22.08 -48.31
CA ILE A 41 -62.97 -21.80 -46.93
C ILE A 41 -61.51 -21.34 -46.92
N VAL A 42 -61.33 -20.02 -46.99
CA VAL A 42 -60.04 -19.40 -46.71
C VAL A 42 -59.83 -19.49 -45.19
N VAL A 43 -59.01 -20.44 -44.75
CA VAL A 43 -58.61 -20.54 -43.33
C VAL A 43 -57.64 -19.40 -43.05
N GLN A 44 -58.15 -18.31 -42.52
CA GLN A 44 -57.32 -17.22 -41.99
C GLN A 44 -56.68 -17.70 -40.69
N PRO A 45 -55.33 -17.68 -40.54
CA PRO A 45 -54.70 -17.98 -39.27
C PRO A 45 -55.11 -16.89 -38.26
N ARG A 46 -56.12 -17.20 -37.45
CA ARG A 46 -56.63 -16.29 -36.43
C ARG A 46 -55.68 -16.34 -35.25
N ILE A 47 -54.75 -15.38 -35.19
CA ILE A 47 -53.84 -15.23 -34.06
C ILE A 47 -54.70 -15.17 -32.78
N PRO A 48 -54.48 -16.10 -31.82
CA PRO A 48 -55.23 -16.10 -30.58
C PRO A 48 -55.08 -14.77 -29.86
N MET A 49 -56.19 -14.28 -29.30
CA MET A 49 -56.28 -13.03 -28.55
C MET A 49 -55.13 -12.81 -27.52
N PRO A 50 -54.66 -13.82 -26.75
CA PRO A 50 -53.58 -13.59 -25.78
C PRO A 50 -52.22 -13.24 -26.40
N TYR A 51 -51.92 -13.72 -27.62
CA TYR A 51 -50.62 -13.48 -28.25
C TYR A 51 -50.45 -12.01 -28.67
N LYS A 52 -51.55 -11.37 -29.08
CA LYS A 52 -51.57 -9.93 -29.37
C LYS A 52 -51.30 -9.10 -28.11
N ALA A 53 -51.85 -9.52 -26.97
CA ALA A 53 -51.62 -8.86 -25.69
C ALA A 53 -50.14 -8.97 -25.25
N MET A 54 -49.50 -10.13 -25.43
CA MET A 54 -48.08 -10.31 -25.13
C MET A 54 -47.16 -9.42 -25.99
N ILE A 55 -47.45 -9.28 -27.29
CA ILE A 55 -46.67 -8.40 -28.17
C ILE A 55 -46.78 -6.94 -27.69
N TRP A 56 -47.99 -6.44 -27.45
CA TRP A 56 -48.18 -5.08 -26.94
C TRP A 56 -47.54 -4.85 -25.57
N PHE A 57 -47.58 -5.85 -24.69
CA PHE A 57 -46.93 -5.77 -23.38
C PHE A 57 -45.40 -5.66 -23.51
N SER A 58 -44.77 -6.44 -24.39
CA SER A 58 -43.32 -6.34 -24.61
C SER A 58 -42.90 -4.99 -25.20
N PHE A 59 -43.71 -4.42 -26.12
CA PHE A 59 -43.44 -3.09 -26.66
C PHE A 59 -43.59 -2.01 -25.58
N GLY A 60 -44.63 -2.09 -24.75
CA GLY A 60 -44.82 -1.18 -23.63
C GLY A 60 -43.69 -1.25 -22.59
N LEU A 61 -43.30 -2.46 -22.21
CA LEU A 61 -42.21 -2.69 -21.26
C LEU A 61 -40.87 -2.15 -21.78
N ASN A 62 -40.53 -2.44 -23.04
CA ASN A 62 -39.29 -1.96 -23.65
C ASN A 62 -39.28 -0.42 -23.80
N ALA A 63 -40.40 0.18 -24.19
CA ALA A 63 -40.53 1.63 -24.26
C ALA A 63 -40.35 2.29 -22.88
N LEU A 64 -40.91 1.68 -21.83
CA LEU A 64 -40.75 2.14 -20.46
C LEU A 64 -39.29 2.05 -19.99
N LEU A 65 -38.61 0.94 -20.27
CA LEU A 65 -37.19 0.76 -19.94
C LEU A 65 -36.29 1.78 -20.66
N LEU A 66 -36.55 2.03 -21.96
CA LEU A 66 -35.82 3.06 -22.70
C LEU A 66 -36.07 4.46 -22.15
N LEU A 67 -37.30 4.77 -21.77
CA LEU A 67 -37.64 6.07 -21.17
C LEU A 67 -36.94 6.25 -19.83
N LEU A 68 -36.92 5.21 -18.99
CA LEU A 68 -36.24 5.24 -17.69
C LEU A 68 -34.73 5.43 -17.87
N LEU A 69 -34.12 4.70 -18.82
CA LEU A 69 -32.70 4.83 -19.13
C LEU A 69 -32.36 6.23 -19.68
N LEU A 70 -33.21 6.81 -20.53
CA LEU A 70 -33.00 8.14 -21.09
C LEU A 70 -33.13 9.23 -20.02
N VAL A 71 -34.18 9.18 -19.20
CA VAL A 71 -34.42 10.14 -18.11
C VAL A 71 -33.33 10.02 -17.04
N GLY A 72 -33.01 8.79 -16.62
CA GLY A 72 -31.94 8.52 -15.66
C GLY A 72 -30.57 8.94 -16.19
N GLY A 73 -30.29 8.67 -17.47
CA GLY A 73 -29.06 9.08 -18.14
C GLY A 73 -28.89 10.59 -18.22
N LEU A 74 -29.93 11.33 -18.62
CA LEU A 74 -29.90 12.80 -18.62
C LEU A 74 -29.72 13.37 -17.22
N TYR A 75 -30.42 12.81 -16.23
CA TYR A 75 -30.31 13.24 -14.84
C TYR A 75 -28.88 13.03 -14.30
N ALA A 76 -28.30 11.85 -14.55
CA ALA A 76 -26.93 11.53 -14.16
C ALA A 76 -25.90 12.44 -14.86
N LEU A 77 -26.07 12.73 -16.16
CA LEU A 77 -25.19 13.65 -16.88
C LEU A 77 -25.26 15.06 -16.29
N ASN A 78 -26.46 15.56 -16.00
CA ASN A 78 -26.66 16.88 -15.42
C ASN A 78 -26.02 16.97 -14.02
N LEU A 79 -26.20 15.94 -13.20
CA LEU A 79 -25.56 15.85 -11.88
C LEU A 79 -24.04 15.82 -11.97
N TYR A 80 -23.49 15.01 -12.88
CA TYR A 80 -22.05 14.91 -13.11
C TYR A 80 -21.45 16.25 -13.57
N ASN A 81 -22.12 16.93 -14.51
CA ASN A 81 -21.68 18.24 -15.01
C ASN A 81 -21.68 19.31 -13.90
N ARG A 82 -22.70 19.29 -13.02
CA ARG A 82 -22.76 20.20 -11.85
C ARG A 82 -21.65 19.94 -10.86
N ALA A 83 -21.39 18.67 -10.53
CA ALA A 83 -20.31 18.30 -9.61
C ALA A 83 -18.94 18.74 -10.16
N GLN A 84 -18.67 18.48 -11.43
CA GLN A 84 -17.43 18.91 -12.09
C GLN A 84 -17.26 20.43 -12.11
N ALA A 85 -18.34 21.18 -12.34
CA ALA A 85 -18.31 22.65 -12.29
C ALA A 85 -17.93 23.17 -10.89
N GLN A 86 -18.49 22.58 -9.83
CA GLN A 86 -18.17 22.96 -8.45
C GLN A 86 -16.71 22.69 -8.09
N LEU A 87 -16.16 21.53 -8.48
CA LEU A 87 -14.76 21.20 -8.23
C LEU A 87 -13.82 22.19 -8.94
N ARG A 88 -14.12 22.57 -10.18
CA ARG A 88 -13.33 23.57 -10.92
C ARG A 88 -13.38 24.94 -10.24
N THR A 89 -14.55 25.37 -9.76
CA THR A 89 -14.66 26.66 -9.04
C THR A 89 -13.92 26.64 -7.71
N VAL A 90 -13.95 25.53 -6.98
CA VAL A 90 -13.24 25.40 -5.70
C VAL A 90 -11.73 25.33 -5.93
N GLN A 91 -11.26 24.59 -6.95
CA GLN A 91 -9.84 24.58 -7.32
C GLN A 91 -9.35 25.94 -7.82
N ALA A 92 -10.15 26.64 -8.64
CA ALA A 92 -9.84 28.00 -9.07
C ALA A 92 -9.83 28.97 -7.89
N ALA A 93 -10.78 28.87 -6.95
CA ALA A 93 -10.81 29.68 -5.74
C ALA A 93 -9.64 29.37 -4.80
N MET A 94 -9.24 28.11 -4.64
CA MET A 94 -8.07 27.72 -3.86
C MET A 94 -6.77 28.23 -4.50
N ALA A 95 -6.66 28.15 -5.83
CA ALA A 95 -5.55 28.75 -6.55
C ALA A 95 -5.54 30.27 -6.38
N MET A 96 -6.69 30.94 -6.54
CA MET A 96 -6.84 32.40 -6.34
C MET A 96 -6.62 32.86 -4.88
N ASN A 97 -6.89 32.01 -3.89
CA ASN A 97 -6.66 32.32 -2.47
C ASN A 97 -5.24 31.97 -1.99
N SER A 98 -4.46 31.25 -2.81
CA SER A 98 -3.04 31.08 -2.56
C SER A 98 -2.28 32.37 -2.89
N GLY A 99 -1.26 32.71 -2.10
CA GLY A 99 -0.43 33.90 -2.37
C GLY A 99 0.17 33.88 -3.79
N ALA A 100 0.41 32.69 -4.37
CA ALA A 100 0.89 32.54 -5.74
C ALA A 100 -0.17 32.88 -6.81
N GLY A 101 -1.42 32.49 -6.62
CA GLY A 101 -2.49 32.79 -7.59
C GLY A 101 -3.00 34.23 -7.54
N GLN A 102 -2.96 34.88 -6.37
CA GLN A 102 -3.20 36.33 -6.26
C GLN A 102 -2.15 37.10 -7.07
N ARG A 103 -0.89 36.69 -6.96
CA ARG A 103 0.24 37.26 -7.71
C ARG A 103 0.13 37.03 -9.22
N LEU A 104 -0.24 35.82 -9.65
CA LEU A 104 -0.50 35.54 -11.08
C LEU A 104 -1.63 36.41 -11.65
N THR A 105 -2.67 36.66 -10.87
CA THR A 105 -3.78 37.53 -11.26
C THR A 105 -3.34 38.98 -11.38
N GLN A 106 -2.48 39.46 -10.46
CA GLN A 106 -1.87 40.79 -10.55
C GLN A 106 -0.99 40.94 -11.79
N ILE A 107 -0.24 39.91 -12.19
CA ILE A 107 0.57 39.92 -13.41
C ILE A 107 -0.33 39.97 -14.67
N GLN A 108 -1.44 39.24 -14.68
CA GLN A 108 -2.40 39.29 -15.79
C GLN A 108 -3.08 40.67 -15.90
N GLN A 109 -3.38 41.30 -14.77
CA GLN A 109 -4.01 42.63 -14.74
C GLN A 109 -3.01 43.75 -15.04
N ASN A 110 -1.76 43.61 -14.61
CA ASN A 110 -0.71 44.56 -14.83
C ASN A 110 0.60 43.85 -15.22
N PRO A 111 0.87 43.65 -16.51
CA PRO A 111 2.07 42.93 -16.97
C PRO A 111 3.36 43.68 -16.60
N SER A 112 3.29 44.99 -16.33
CA SER A 112 4.46 45.76 -15.91
C SER A 112 4.95 45.42 -14.50
N SER A 113 4.08 44.89 -13.62
CA SER A 113 4.46 44.43 -12.27
C SER A 113 4.99 42.99 -12.22
N ALA A 114 5.12 42.32 -13.37
CA ALA A 114 5.63 40.96 -13.45
C ALA A 114 7.05 40.83 -12.88
N MET A 115 7.90 41.81 -13.20
CA MET A 115 9.29 41.80 -12.76
C MET A 115 9.40 41.99 -11.24
N ASP A 116 8.59 42.85 -10.65
CA ASP A 116 8.60 43.10 -9.20
C ASP A 116 8.02 41.92 -8.43
N THR A 117 6.99 41.27 -8.99
CA THR A 117 6.43 40.02 -8.44
C THR A 117 7.47 38.89 -8.46
N ALA A 118 8.23 38.76 -9.55
CA ALA A 118 9.30 37.77 -9.66
C ALA A 118 10.43 38.03 -8.65
N ARG A 119 10.86 39.29 -8.49
CA ARG A 119 11.86 39.67 -7.47
C ARG A 119 11.40 39.33 -6.06
N TYR A 120 10.15 39.63 -5.73
CA TYR A 120 9.58 39.32 -4.43
C TYR A 120 9.55 37.80 -4.18
N ALA A 121 9.11 37.00 -5.16
CA ALA A 121 9.07 35.54 -5.04
C ALA A 121 10.47 34.93 -4.88
N VAL A 122 11.47 35.45 -5.59
CA VAL A 122 12.87 35.03 -5.42
C VAL A 122 13.40 35.39 -4.03
N ASN A 123 13.09 36.57 -3.51
CA ASN A 123 13.48 36.98 -2.16
C ASN A 123 12.81 36.10 -1.07
N GLU A 124 11.52 35.76 -1.23
CA GLU A 124 10.79 34.86 -0.34
C GLU A 124 11.40 33.45 -0.33
N LEU A 125 11.78 32.95 -1.52
CA LEU A 125 12.46 31.66 -1.66
C LEU A 125 13.84 31.69 -1.00
N MET A 126 14.61 32.75 -1.21
CA MET A 126 15.96 32.89 -0.65
C MET A 126 15.91 32.92 0.87
N GLY A 127 14.97 33.67 1.47
CA GLY A 127 14.78 33.65 2.93
C GLY A 127 14.33 32.28 3.46
N SER A 128 13.52 31.54 2.70
CA SER A 128 13.13 30.17 3.07
C SER A 128 14.32 29.21 3.02
N ILE A 129 15.18 29.32 2.01
CA ILE A 129 16.40 28.51 1.85
C ILE A 129 17.40 28.84 2.97
N GLU A 130 17.60 30.11 3.30
CA GLU A 130 18.44 30.53 4.42
C GLU A 130 17.91 29.98 5.76
N GLY A 131 16.59 30.03 5.97
CA GLY A 131 15.95 29.43 7.13
C GLY A 131 16.14 27.91 7.24
N LEU A 132 16.07 27.19 6.11
CA LEU A 132 16.35 25.76 6.06
C LEU A 132 17.83 25.43 6.23
N GLN A 133 18.73 26.27 5.70
CA GLN A 133 20.17 26.10 5.85
C GLN A 133 20.61 26.29 7.31
N GLY A 134 19.95 27.19 8.05
CA GLY A 134 20.15 27.39 9.48
C GLY A 134 19.39 26.40 10.38
N ALA A 135 18.46 25.62 9.84
CA ALA A 135 17.65 24.69 10.62
C ALA A 135 18.51 23.51 11.09
N HIS A 136 18.63 23.34 12.41
CA HIS A 136 19.29 22.18 13.01
C HIS A 136 18.30 21.46 13.92
N ILE A 137 18.06 20.18 13.65
CA ILE A 137 17.24 19.34 14.51
C ILE A 137 18.13 18.85 15.66
N ARG A 138 17.92 19.41 16.85
CA ARG A 138 18.52 18.88 18.08
C ARG A 138 17.57 17.85 18.68
N ALA A 139 17.86 16.58 18.46
CA ALA A 139 17.21 15.48 19.15
C ALA A 139 18.02 15.14 20.41
N ASN A 140 17.47 15.43 21.59
CA ASN A 140 17.98 14.84 22.82
C ASN A 140 17.32 13.48 22.99
N ILE A 141 18.09 12.40 22.87
CA ILE A 141 17.60 11.03 23.09
C ILE A 141 17.99 10.67 24.52
N PRO A 142 17.08 10.77 25.51
CA PRO A 142 17.36 10.25 26.84
C PRO A 142 17.46 8.72 26.75
N ILE A 143 18.64 8.19 27.01
CA ILE A 143 18.84 6.75 27.20
C ILE A 143 18.71 6.51 28.70
N ASP A 144 17.47 6.35 29.18
CA ASP A 144 17.16 5.92 30.56
C ASP A 144 17.12 4.39 30.67
N GLN A 145 17.84 3.70 29.78
CA GLN A 145 17.83 2.25 29.72
C GLN A 145 18.94 1.69 30.61
N GLN A 146 18.54 1.02 31.69
CA GLN A 146 19.43 0.14 32.45
C GLN A 146 19.87 -0.99 31.51
N LEU A 147 21.14 -0.98 31.12
CA LEU A 147 21.73 -2.04 30.31
C LEU A 147 21.98 -3.24 31.23
N PRO A 148 21.33 -4.40 31.02
CA PRO A 148 21.60 -5.58 31.83
C PRO A 148 23.00 -6.10 31.48
N ILE A 149 23.93 -5.98 32.43
CA ILE A 149 25.27 -6.54 32.31
C ILE A 149 25.25 -7.91 32.98
N ALA A 150 25.47 -8.95 32.19
CA ALA A 150 25.76 -10.31 32.67
C ALA A 150 27.18 -10.67 32.23
N LEU A 151 28.11 -10.65 33.18
CA LEU A 151 29.52 -10.94 32.95
C LEU A 151 29.96 -12.13 33.77
N GLU A 152 30.60 -13.10 33.14
CA GLU A 152 31.28 -14.20 33.83
C GLU A 152 32.77 -13.88 33.94
N VAL A 153 33.25 -13.69 35.16
CA VAL A 153 34.67 -13.40 35.42
C VAL A 153 35.35 -14.69 35.91
N PRO A 154 36.24 -15.30 35.10
CA PRO A 154 37.03 -16.43 35.57
C PRO A 154 38.11 -15.95 36.55
N VAL A 155 38.16 -16.55 37.73
CA VAL A 155 39.21 -16.34 38.72
C VAL A 155 40.07 -17.60 38.76
N ASN A 156 41.36 -17.43 38.45
CA ASN A 156 42.38 -18.47 38.61
C ASN A 156 43.56 -17.85 39.34
N GLN A 157 43.60 -18.02 40.66
CA GLN A 157 44.58 -17.38 41.53
C GLN A 157 45.09 -18.34 42.60
N GLN A 158 46.40 -18.36 42.80
CA GLN A 158 47.01 -18.98 43.97
C GLN A 158 46.87 -18.03 45.17
N THR A 159 46.21 -18.52 46.23
CA THR A 159 45.95 -17.74 47.44
C THR A 159 46.17 -18.61 48.69
N ALA A 160 46.39 -17.99 49.84
CA ALA A 160 46.47 -18.69 51.12
C ALA A 160 45.15 -18.49 51.89
N VAL A 161 44.50 -19.58 52.26
CA VAL A 161 43.29 -19.56 53.10
C VAL A 161 43.63 -20.02 54.51
N ARG A 162 42.97 -19.45 55.50
CA ARG A 162 43.16 -19.82 56.91
C ARG A 162 42.07 -20.79 57.35
N THR A 163 42.46 -21.89 57.98
CA THR A 163 41.48 -22.84 58.56
C THR A 163 40.70 -22.16 59.68
N THR A 164 39.36 -22.22 59.61
CA THR A 164 38.46 -21.64 60.63
C THR A 164 38.08 -22.64 61.72
N ALA A 165 38.21 -23.94 61.43
CA ALA A 165 37.93 -25.05 62.34
C ALA A 165 38.96 -26.18 62.14
N PRO A 166 39.08 -27.13 63.08
CA PRO A 166 39.94 -28.30 62.91
C PRO A 166 39.58 -29.09 61.64
N VAL A 167 40.55 -29.33 60.76
CA VAL A 167 40.35 -30.07 59.50
C VAL A 167 40.97 -31.46 59.63
N PRO A 168 40.19 -32.55 59.67
CA PRO A 168 40.72 -33.91 59.74
C PRO A 168 41.29 -34.35 58.39
N LEU A 169 42.49 -34.93 58.39
CA LEU A 169 43.16 -35.52 57.24
C LEU A 169 43.57 -36.96 57.56
N VAL A 170 43.50 -37.84 56.57
CA VAL A 170 44.05 -39.18 56.65
C VAL A 170 45.10 -39.30 55.55
N VAL A 171 46.37 -39.47 55.93
CA VAL A 171 47.48 -39.52 54.99
C VAL A 171 48.24 -40.84 55.11
N PRO A 172 48.74 -41.41 54.00
CA PRO A 172 49.63 -42.56 54.06
C PRO A 172 50.98 -42.15 54.69
N ALA A 173 51.49 -42.98 55.59
CA ALA A 173 52.78 -42.79 56.24
C ALA A 173 53.57 -44.10 56.27
N ARG A 174 54.89 -43.97 56.35
CA ARG A 174 55.82 -45.09 56.51
C ARG A 174 56.49 -44.98 57.88
N PHE A 175 56.36 -46.04 58.66
CA PHE A 175 56.90 -46.13 60.01
C PHE A 175 58.15 -47.01 59.99
N THR A 176 59.27 -46.51 60.50
CA THR A 176 60.52 -47.28 60.63
C THR A 176 60.66 -47.77 62.07
N LEU A 177 60.78 -49.08 62.25
CA LEU A 177 60.91 -49.67 63.59
C LEU A 177 62.36 -49.56 64.09
N PRO A 178 62.61 -49.00 65.28
CA PRO A 178 63.95 -48.93 65.84
C PRO A 178 64.53 -50.34 66.10
N GLY A 179 65.85 -50.50 65.97
CA GLY A 179 66.53 -51.77 66.19
C GLY A 179 66.55 -52.74 64.99
N GLY A 180 66.31 -52.27 63.76
CA GLY A 180 66.41 -53.08 62.54
C GLY A 180 65.12 -53.83 62.16
N GLY A 181 63.99 -53.53 62.79
CA GLY A 181 62.70 -54.20 62.58
C GLY A 181 61.96 -53.90 61.27
N GLY A 182 62.62 -53.31 60.28
CA GLY A 182 62.02 -53.00 58.97
C GLY A 182 61.13 -51.75 58.93
N GLN A 183 60.29 -51.65 57.90
CA GLN A 183 59.39 -50.50 57.66
C GLN A 183 57.95 -50.98 57.39
N ILE A 184 56.98 -50.34 58.04
CA ILE A 184 55.54 -50.61 57.90
C ILE A 184 54.88 -49.43 57.18
N ASN A 185 54.03 -49.71 56.20
CA ASN A 185 53.17 -48.69 55.58
C ASN A 185 51.80 -48.70 56.27
N GLY A 186 51.29 -47.53 56.64
CA GLY A 186 49.96 -47.39 57.25
C GLY A 186 49.36 -46.01 56.98
N SER A 187 48.25 -45.70 57.63
CA SER A 187 47.58 -44.41 57.53
C SER A 187 47.61 -43.70 58.88
N VAL A 188 47.91 -42.40 58.87
CA VAL A 188 47.87 -41.52 60.04
C VAL A 188 46.67 -40.59 59.90
N ALA A 189 45.84 -40.55 60.94
CA ALA A 189 44.82 -39.51 61.08
C ALA A 189 45.45 -38.29 61.77
N LEU A 190 45.44 -37.16 61.08
CA LEU A 190 45.95 -35.86 61.54
C LEU A 190 44.77 -34.89 61.60
N SER A 191 44.80 -33.94 62.52
CA SER A 191 43.85 -32.82 62.51
C SER A 191 44.63 -31.53 62.40
N LEU A 192 44.45 -30.80 61.30
CA LEU A 192 45.03 -29.48 61.16
C LEU A 192 44.28 -28.53 62.11
N PRO A 193 44.97 -27.82 63.01
CA PRO A 193 44.32 -26.91 63.95
C PRO A 193 43.71 -25.71 63.20
N ALA A 194 42.75 -25.05 63.83
CA ALA A 194 42.26 -23.76 63.36
C ALA A 194 43.40 -22.72 63.37
N GLY A 195 43.44 -21.86 62.37
CA GLY A 195 44.44 -20.80 62.24
C GLY A 195 45.66 -21.13 61.39
N MET A 196 45.70 -22.31 60.76
CA MET A 196 46.76 -22.67 59.81
C MET A 196 46.49 -22.05 58.44
N GLU A 197 47.51 -21.44 57.84
CA GLU A 197 47.45 -20.97 56.45
C GLU A 197 47.73 -22.13 55.48
N LEU A 198 46.83 -22.30 54.51
CA LEU A 198 46.88 -23.34 53.50
C LEU A 198 46.96 -22.68 52.12
N PRO A 199 48.04 -22.90 51.36
CA PRO A 199 48.11 -22.46 49.97
C PRO A 199 47.14 -23.31 49.14
N ILE A 200 46.27 -22.64 48.39
CA ILE A 200 45.32 -23.27 47.49
C ILE A 200 45.40 -22.63 46.11
N ASN A 201 44.98 -23.39 45.10
CA ASN A 201 44.66 -22.85 43.79
C ASN A 201 43.15 -22.63 43.74
N LEU A 202 42.74 -21.37 43.68
CA LEU A 202 41.34 -20.98 43.56
C LEU A 202 40.99 -20.85 42.07
N ASN A 203 40.19 -21.80 41.57
CA ASN A 203 39.67 -21.79 40.20
C ASN A 203 38.14 -21.79 40.25
N MET A 204 37.53 -20.63 40.00
CA MET A 204 36.07 -20.46 40.01
C MET A 204 35.63 -19.38 39.03
N THR A 205 34.42 -19.52 38.48
CA THR A 205 33.79 -18.50 37.63
C THR A 205 32.76 -17.73 38.45
N ILE A 206 32.92 -16.42 38.56
CA ILE A 206 32.02 -15.55 39.32
C ILE A 206 31.03 -14.90 38.35
N PRO A 207 29.72 -15.17 38.47
CA PRO A 207 28.71 -14.45 37.70
C PRO A 207 28.48 -13.07 38.33
N ILE A 208 28.58 -12.02 37.52
CA ILE A 208 28.24 -10.65 37.88
C ILE A 208 27.01 -10.26 37.07
N SER A 209 25.90 -10.02 37.76
CA SER A 209 24.67 -9.49 37.17
C SER A 209 24.34 -8.15 37.80
N SER A 210 24.15 -7.10 36.99
CA SER A 210 23.55 -5.85 37.46
C SER A 210 22.03 -5.99 37.49
N SER A 211 21.41 -5.81 38.65
CA SER A 211 19.95 -5.67 38.81
C SER A 211 19.51 -4.24 38.55
#